data_AF-A0A7S4S7Y0-F1
#
_entry.id   AF-A0A7S4S7Y0-F1
#
_cell.length_a   1.000
_cell.length_b   1.000
_cell.length_c   1.000
_cell.angle_alpha   90.00
_cell.angle_beta   90.00
_cell.angle_gamma   90.00
#
_symmetry.space_group_name_H-M   'P 1'
#
loop_
_entity.id
_entity.type
_entity.pdbx_description
1 polymer ?
#
loop_
_entity_poly.entity_id
_entity_poly.type
_entity_poly.pdbx_seq_one_letter_code
_entity_poly.pdbx_strand_id
1 'polypeptide(L)'
;MTAESEDNFKKQCKKAADALAEADVLLVVTGAGFSADSGLAVYGDVAKVKAYQERNLEYRDVCQPKWVETDPELFYGFWGQCFNDYRKTKPHKGYDIIARWRDDKKMAGGGKVDNDIRSCLKEKMDVVDGPAGAFHVFTSNADAHFYDYFKAHEIHDCHGNIELWQCSSRTCESGIWRAPVQHDFFVDTHTMLAPQRKETDLPKEYSSSRSIIDKEITPCIGQIKGNGKRDNLLCNMPPSKDRMGWHQDEGTNWPKCGHCGSLARPAIFMFGDFGWKYDEPQSKRWDLWVETVLDLCEDLSVCIMEIGCGLNVQTCRTTSEQLVEFLVKRGGSVDLVRINPDFASAPEYSVTEDHIISIPSKGLRAIEKIDEMYCSRNINEKDQLRS
;
A
#
# COMPACT_ATOMS: atom_id res chain seq x y z
N MET A 1 1.58 27.55 -8.59
CA MET A 1 2.43 26.99 -9.65
C MET A 1 2.65 28.06 -10.71
N THR A 2 3.89 28.26 -11.15
CA THR A 2 4.21 29.13 -12.28
C THR A 2 3.85 28.42 -13.60
N ALA A 3 3.64 29.16 -14.69
CA ALA A 3 3.37 28.56 -16.00
C ALA A 3 4.50 27.61 -16.43
N GLU A 4 5.75 27.97 -16.13
CA GLU A 4 6.94 27.15 -16.36
C GLU A 4 6.92 25.83 -15.56
N SER A 5 6.50 25.87 -14.28
CA SER A 5 6.36 24.65 -13.47
C SER A 5 5.27 23.70 -14.00
N GLU A 6 4.20 24.26 -14.57
CA GLU A 6 3.11 23.47 -15.16
C GLU A 6 3.52 22.84 -16.50
N ASP A 7 4.30 23.55 -17.32
CA ASP A 7 4.84 23.02 -18.57
C ASP A 7 5.83 21.88 -18.31
N ASN A 8 6.75 22.05 -17.35
CA ASN A 8 7.65 20.98 -16.95
C ASN A 8 6.87 19.76 -16.40
N PHE A 9 5.86 19.98 -15.56
CA PHE A 9 4.99 18.90 -15.07
C PHE A 9 4.37 18.09 -16.22
N LYS A 10 3.80 18.78 -17.23
CA LYS A 10 3.23 18.12 -18.42
C LYS A 10 4.29 17.38 -19.23
N LYS A 11 5.47 17.95 -19.39
CA LYS A 11 6.60 17.33 -20.11
C LYS A 11 7.04 16.02 -19.45
N GLN A 12 7.18 16.00 -18.12
CA GLN A 12 7.57 14.80 -17.39
C GLN A 12 6.45 13.74 -17.39
N CYS A 13 5.18 14.16 -17.24
CA CYS A 13 4.05 13.24 -17.40
C CYS A 13 4.00 12.60 -18.79
N LYS A 14 4.37 13.35 -19.84
CA LYS A 14 4.44 12.82 -21.20
C LYS A 14 5.52 11.75 -21.32
N LYS A 15 6.73 12.01 -20.81
CA LYS A 15 7.80 11.00 -20.76
C LYS A 15 7.36 9.74 -20.02
N ALA A 16 6.70 9.89 -18.88
CA ALA A 16 6.19 8.75 -18.12
C ALA A 16 5.10 7.97 -18.88
N ALA A 17 4.24 8.65 -19.64
CA ALA A 17 3.26 8.01 -20.50
C ALA A 17 3.90 7.26 -21.68
N ASP A 18 4.98 7.79 -22.25
CA ASP A 18 5.77 7.14 -23.30
C ASP A 18 6.46 5.88 -22.75
N ALA A 19 7.15 5.98 -21.60
CA ALA A 19 7.75 4.84 -20.91
C ALA A 19 6.72 3.74 -20.56
N LEU A 20 5.53 4.13 -20.06
CA LEU A 20 4.43 3.20 -19.79
C LEU A 20 3.91 2.51 -21.07
N ALA A 21 3.83 3.24 -22.18
CA ALA A 21 3.36 2.68 -23.45
C ALA A 21 4.34 1.63 -24.00
N GLU A 22 5.64 1.90 -23.88
CA GLU A 22 6.74 1.05 -24.37
C GLU A 22 7.04 -0.11 -23.42
N ALA A 23 6.61 -0.06 -22.17
CA ALA A 23 6.85 -1.09 -21.18
C ALA A 23 6.26 -2.46 -21.56
N ASP A 24 7.08 -3.49 -21.39
CA ASP A 24 6.71 -4.90 -21.37
C ASP A 24 6.36 -5.37 -19.95
N VAL A 25 6.99 -4.77 -18.94
CA VAL A 25 6.79 -5.05 -17.51
C VAL A 25 6.47 -3.75 -16.77
N LEU A 26 5.46 -3.78 -15.91
CA LEU A 26 5.09 -2.67 -15.03
C LEU A 26 5.21 -3.08 -13.56
N LEU A 27 6.11 -2.40 -12.84
CA LEU A 27 6.20 -2.46 -11.39
C LEU A 27 5.61 -1.18 -10.80
N VAL A 28 4.60 -1.30 -9.93
CA VAL A 28 4.06 -0.18 -9.18
C VAL A 28 4.61 -0.22 -7.75
N VAL A 29 5.38 0.80 -7.38
CA VAL A 29 5.97 0.93 -6.05
C VAL A 29 5.27 2.06 -5.30
N THR A 30 4.68 1.79 -4.14
CA THR A 30 3.90 2.82 -3.42
C THR A 30 4.23 2.96 -1.94
N GLY A 31 4.20 4.21 -1.49
CA GLY A 31 4.23 4.59 -0.08
C GLY A 31 3.00 5.40 0.32
N ALA A 32 2.96 5.83 1.59
CA ALA A 32 1.76 6.41 2.18
C ALA A 32 1.22 7.63 1.41
N GLY A 33 2.09 8.36 0.70
CA GLY A 33 1.70 9.49 -0.13
C GLY A 33 0.79 9.13 -1.32
N PHE A 34 0.73 7.85 -1.74
CA PHE A 34 -0.22 7.39 -2.75
C PHE A 34 -1.65 7.39 -2.17
N SER A 35 -1.86 6.65 -1.07
CA SER A 35 -3.16 6.56 -0.41
C SER A 35 -3.61 7.85 0.28
N ALA A 36 -2.72 8.83 0.45
CA ALA A 36 -3.07 10.16 0.96
C ALA A 36 -4.14 10.85 0.11
N ASP A 37 -4.16 10.62 -1.21
CA ASP A 37 -5.18 11.16 -2.12
C ASP A 37 -6.56 10.48 -1.94
N SER A 38 -6.62 9.31 -1.27
CA SER A 38 -7.87 8.71 -0.76
C SER A 38 -8.40 9.41 0.50
N GLY A 39 -7.63 10.35 1.06
CA GLY A 39 -7.95 11.02 2.32
C GLY A 39 -7.50 10.26 3.57
N LEU A 40 -6.54 9.35 3.43
CA LEU A 40 -5.86 8.71 4.56
C LEU A 40 -4.73 9.59 5.09
N ALA A 41 -4.45 9.46 6.39
CA ALA A 41 -3.35 10.13 7.05
C ALA A 41 -1.99 9.57 6.58
N VAL A 42 -0.99 10.44 6.41
CA VAL A 42 0.41 10.01 6.26
C VAL A 42 1.15 10.08 7.59
N TYR A 43 2.38 9.54 7.65
CA TYR A 43 3.16 9.48 8.89
C TYR A 43 3.32 10.83 9.60
N GLY A 44 3.50 11.92 8.84
CA GLY A 44 3.62 13.28 9.38
C GLY A 44 2.32 13.84 9.98
N ASP A 45 1.16 13.23 9.70
CA ASP A 45 -0.13 13.66 10.25
C ASP A 45 -0.44 13.01 11.59
N VAL A 46 0.19 11.87 11.91
CA VAL A 46 -0.02 11.18 13.20
C VAL A 46 0.40 12.07 14.37
N ALA A 47 1.54 12.75 14.25
CA ALA A 47 2.02 13.71 15.24
C ALA A 47 1.12 14.95 15.39
N LYS A 48 0.15 15.16 14.50
CA LYS A 48 -0.82 16.27 14.57
C LYS A 48 -2.10 15.89 15.31
N VAL A 49 -2.29 14.61 15.65
CA VAL A 49 -3.45 14.17 16.40
C VAL A 49 -3.31 14.68 17.84
N LYS A 50 -4.25 15.54 18.26
CA LYS A 50 -4.23 16.24 19.57
C LYS A 50 -3.98 15.28 20.74
N ALA A 51 -4.63 14.12 20.73
CA ALA A 51 -4.47 13.11 21.77
C ALA A 51 -3.03 12.59 21.93
N TYR A 52 -2.27 12.49 20.84
CA TYR A 52 -0.87 12.07 20.88
C TYR A 52 0.04 13.25 21.24
N GLN A 53 -0.26 14.45 20.75
CA GLN A 53 0.47 15.68 21.12
C GLN A 53 0.41 15.96 22.62
N GLU A 54 -0.77 15.86 23.23
CA GLU A 54 -0.95 16.06 24.68
C GLU A 54 -0.19 15.03 25.52
N ARG A 55 0.14 13.87 24.93
CA ARG A 55 0.97 12.82 25.54
C ARG A 55 2.45 12.90 25.11
N ASN A 56 2.82 13.87 24.29
CA ASN A 56 4.16 14.01 23.71
C ASN A 56 4.62 12.73 22.98
N LEU A 57 3.72 12.13 22.20
CA LEU A 57 3.96 10.92 21.41
C LEU A 57 4.05 11.26 19.93
N GLU A 58 5.13 10.84 19.29
CA GLU A 58 5.33 10.93 17.84
C GLU A 58 4.89 9.64 17.14
N TYR A 59 4.86 9.64 15.80
CA TYR A 59 4.52 8.45 15.01
C TYR A 59 5.35 7.22 15.40
N ARG A 60 6.66 7.41 15.61
CA ARG A 60 7.57 6.34 16.03
C ARG A 60 7.23 5.81 17.42
N ASP A 61 6.67 6.64 18.29
CA ASP A 61 6.32 6.23 19.64
C ASP A 61 5.07 5.37 19.63
N VAL A 62 3.99 5.82 19.00
CA VAL A 62 2.71 5.07 18.94
C VAL A 62 2.81 3.77 18.13
N CYS A 63 3.71 3.72 17.15
CA CYS A 63 3.95 2.54 16.29
C CYS A 63 5.00 1.58 16.91
N GLN A 64 4.79 1.16 18.16
CA GLN A 64 5.64 0.18 18.86
C GLN A 64 4.81 -0.98 19.42
N PRO A 65 5.27 -2.24 19.31
CA PRO A 65 4.50 -3.39 19.78
C PRO A 65 4.43 -3.46 21.31
N LYS A 66 5.34 -2.78 22.03
CA LYS A 66 5.36 -2.75 23.50
C LYS A 66 4.04 -2.28 24.12
N TRP A 67 3.29 -1.43 23.42
CA TRP A 67 2.03 -0.90 23.94
C TRP A 67 0.99 -2.00 24.13
N VAL A 68 1.05 -3.11 23.40
CA VAL A 68 0.15 -4.25 23.66
C VAL A 68 0.30 -4.76 25.09
N GLU A 69 1.47 -4.63 25.70
CA GLU A 69 1.76 -5.08 27.07
C GLU A 69 1.63 -3.95 28.09
N THR A 70 2.10 -2.75 27.76
CA THR A 70 2.21 -1.65 28.73
C THR A 70 1.01 -0.72 28.76
N ASP A 71 0.32 -0.54 27.62
CA ASP A 71 -0.88 0.31 27.50
C ASP A 71 -1.74 -0.16 26.31
N PRO A 72 -2.50 -1.26 26.48
CA PRO A 72 -3.29 -1.83 25.38
C PRO A 72 -4.37 -0.87 24.87
N GLU A 73 -4.89 0.02 25.73
CA GLU A 73 -5.87 1.04 25.33
C GLU A 73 -5.29 1.98 24.29
N LEU A 74 -4.05 2.44 24.48
CA LEU A 74 -3.34 3.24 23.49
C LEU A 74 -3.03 2.43 22.22
N PHE A 75 -2.59 1.17 22.36
CA PHE A 75 -2.26 0.32 21.22
C PHE A 75 -3.46 0.11 20.29
N TYR A 76 -4.59 -0.34 20.86
CA TYR A 76 -5.81 -0.59 20.10
C TYR A 76 -6.53 0.72 19.74
N GLY A 77 -6.28 1.82 20.45
CA GLY A 77 -6.75 3.14 20.06
C GLY A 77 -6.11 3.59 18.74
N PHE A 78 -4.79 3.46 18.63
CA PHE A 78 -4.06 3.77 17.39
C PHE A 78 -4.37 2.75 16.28
N TRP A 79 -4.03 1.48 16.48
CA TRP A 79 -4.15 0.47 15.42
C TRP A 79 -5.61 0.11 15.11
N GLY A 80 -6.49 0.15 16.10
CA GLY A 80 -7.91 -0.06 15.88
C GLY A 80 -8.56 1.07 15.10
N GLN A 81 -8.14 2.33 15.32
CA GLN A 81 -8.61 3.43 14.48
C GLN A 81 -8.05 3.35 13.07
N CYS A 82 -6.75 3.03 12.89
CA CYS A 82 -6.18 2.78 11.56
C CYS A 82 -6.96 1.68 10.82
N PHE A 83 -7.24 0.57 11.49
CA PHE A 83 -8.06 -0.53 10.96
C PHE A 83 -9.44 -0.06 10.50
N ASN A 84 -10.13 0.71 11.34
CA ASN A 84 -11.44 1.27 11.00
C ASN A 84 -11.36 2.23 9.81
N ASP A 85 -10.39 3.15 9.81
CA ASP A 85 -10.19 4.17 8.79
C ASP A 85 -9.86 3.52 7.44
N TYR A 86 -8.95 2.57 7.39
CA TYR A 86 -8.54 1.88 6.16
C TYR A 86 -9.69 1.08 5.54
N ARG A 87 -10.57 0.47 6.34
CA ARG A 87 -11.79 -0.22 5.85
C ARG A 87 -12.88 0.73 5.37
N LYS A 88 -13.03 1.90 6.01
CA LYS A 88 -14.08 2.89 5.69
C LYS A 88 -13.69 3.83 4.55
N THR A 89 -12.40 3.96 4.26
CA THR A 89 -11.91 4.89 3.24
C THR A 89 -12.00 4.26 1.86
N LYS A 90 -12.69 4.94 0.95
CA LYS A 90 -12.75 4.54 -0.46
C LYS A 90 -11.40 4.83 -1.13
N PRO A 91 -10.77 3.86 -1.82
CA PRO A 91 -9.58 4.11 -2.63
C PRO A 91 -9.83 5.19 -3.69
N HIS A 92 -8.85 6.07 -3.93
CA HIS A 92 -8.96 7.10 -4.97
C HIS A 92 -8.89 6.48 -6.38
N LYS A 93 -9.26 7.26 -7.41
CA LYS A 93 -9.32 6.80 -8.82
C LYS A 93 -7.99 6.28 -9.41
N GLY A 94 -6.86 6.55 -8.74
CA GLY A 94 -5.55 6.11 -9.23
C GLY A 94 -5.40 4.58 -9.20
N TYR A 95 -6.06 3.90 -8.26
CA TYR A 95 -6.12 2.44 -8.24
C TYR A 95 -6.84 1.89 -9.48
N ASP A 96 -7.99 2.48 -9.85
CA ASP A 96 -8.73 2.12 -11.08
C ASP A 96 -7.88 2.36 -12.34
N ILE A 97 -7.16 3.48 -12.40
CA ILE A 97 -6.31 3.82 -13.55
C ILE A 97 -5.15 2.81 -13.70
N ILE A 98 -4.48 2.45 -12.61
CA ILE A 98 -3.39 1.46 -12.63
C ILE A 98 -3.92 0.08 -13.05
N ALA A 99 -5.08 -0.33 -12.54
CA ALA A 99 -5.71 -1.58 -12.94
C ALA A 99 -5.99 -1.61 -14.45
N ARG A 100 -6.47 -0.48 -15.01
CA ARG A 100 -6.67 -0.35 -16.46
C ARG A 100 -5.36 -0.39 -17.24
N TRP A 101 -4.29 0.26 -16.78
CA TRP A 101 -2.97 0.18 -17.45
C TRP A 101 -2.47 -1.28 -17.54
N ARG A 102 -2.56 -2.03 -16.44
CA ARG A 102 -2.23 -3.47 -16.40
C ARG A 102 -3.02 -4.26 -17.45
N ASP A 103 -4.33 -4.02 -17.52
CA ASP A 103 -5.25 -4.77 -18.37
C ASP A 103 -5.08 -4.40 -19.86
N ASP A 104 -4.98 -3.10 -20.18
CA ASP A 104 -4.78 -2.58 -21.53
C ASP A 104 -3.47 -3.09 -22.14
N LYS A 105 -2.42 -3.20 -21.33
CA LYS A 105 -1.12 -3.75 -21.70
C LYS A 105 -1.07 -5.29 -21.69
N LYS A 106 -2.16 -5.96 -21.31
CA LYS A 106 -2.26 -7.43 -21.17
C LYS A 106 -1.18 -8.02 -20.26
N MET A 107 -0.81 -7.28 -19.22
CA MET A 107 0.20 -7.70 -18.24
C MET A 107 -0.36 -8.63 -17.16
N ALA A 108 -1.66 -8.95 -17.24
CA ALA A 108 -2.36 -9.88 -16.36
C ALA A 108 -3.27 -10.83 -17.14
N GLY A 109 -2.67 -11.72 -17.94
CA GLY A 109 -3.39 -12.79 -18.64
C GLY A 109 -3.64 -12.52 -20.13
N GLY A 110 -2.59 -12.27 -20.91
CA GLY A 110 -2.75 -12.22 -22.37
C GLY A 110 -1.61 -11.67 -23.22
N GLY A 111 -0.55 -11.11 -22.60
CA GLY A 111 0.65 -10.65 -23.30
C GLY A 111 1.65 -11.79 -23.52
N LYS A 112 2.52 -11.66 -24.53
CA LYS A 112 3.62 -12.63 -24.74
C LYS A 112 4.54 -12.67 -23.50
N VAL A 113 5.04 -11.51 -23.09
CA VAL A 113 5.92 -11.36 -21.91
C VAL A 113 5.24 -11.80 -20.62
N ASP A 114 3.95 -11.48 -20.45
CA ASP A 114 3.13 -11.97 -19.33
C ASP A 114 3.08 -13.50 -19.29
N ASN A 115 2.86 -14.17 -20.43
CA ASN A 115 2.86 -15.63 -20.50
C ASN A 115 4.24 -16.24 -20.22
N ASP A 116 5.31 -15.61 -20.74
CA ASP A 116 6.69 -16.08 -20.54
C ASP A 116 7.05 -16.03 -19.04
N ILE A 117 6.79 -14.90 -18.36
CA ILE A 117 6.98 -14.75 -16.91
C ILE A 117 6.16 -15.78 -16.13
N ARG A 118 4.86 -15.93 -16.46
CA ARG A 118 3.99 -16.91 -15.79
C ARG A 118 4.48 -18.34 -15.96
N SER A 119 5.02 -18.68 -17.13
CA SER A 119 5.57 -20.01 -17.40
C SER A 119 6.78 -20.29 -16.52
N CYS A 120 7.75 -19.37 -16.49
CA CYS A 120 8.94 -19.48 -15.65
C CYS A 120 8.58 -19.59 -14.16
N LEU A 121 7.58 -18.82 -13.69
CA LEU A 121 7.15 -18.89 -12.29
C LEU A 121 6.44 -20.19 -11.93
N LYS A 122 5.61 -20.77 -12.82
CA LYS A 122 4.96 -22.07 -12.57
C LYS A 122 5.96 -23.21 -12.38
N GLU A 123 7.12 -23.14 -13.02
CA GLU A 123 8.18 -24.12 -12.86
C GLU A 123 8.91 -23.97 -11.51
N LYS A 124 8.93 -22.76 -10.95
CA LYS A 124 9.67 -22.42 -9.72
C LYS A 124 8.83 -22.54 -8.44
N MET A 125 7.48 -22.56 -8.52
CA MET A 125 6.62 -22.57 -7.32
C MET A 125 5.22 -23.17 -7.55
N ASP A 126 4.68 -23.84 -6.51
CA ASP A 126 3.26 -24.20 -6.40
C ASP A 126 2.48 -23.03 -5.78
N VAL A 127 1.73 -22.30 -6.60
CA VAL A 127 1.14 -21.01 -6.23
C VAL A 127 -0.36 -21.12 -6.05
N VAL A 128 -0.85 -20.84 -4.84
CA VAL A 128 -2.28 -20.60 -4.60
C VAL A 128 -2.69 -19.36 -5.41
N ASP A 129 -3.75 -19.48 -6.20
CA ASP A 129 -4.29 -18.45 -7.10
C ASP A 129 -3.41 -18.09 -8.32
N GLY A 130 -2.37 -18.88 -8.62
CA GLY A 130 -1.51 -18.73 -9.80
C GLY A 130 -0.37 -17.69 -9.64
N PRO A 131 0.63 -17.69 -10.54
CA PRO A 131 1.74 -16.74 -10.47
C PRO A 131 1.34 -15.34 -10.96
N ALA A 132 2.12 -14.33 -10.57
CA ALA A 132 2.06 -13.01 -11.18
C ALA A 132 2.43 -13.04 -12.68
N GLY A 133 2.00 -11.99 -13.38
CA GLY A 133 2.29 -11.74 -14.77
C GLY A 133 3.45 -10.77 -14.97
N ALA A 134 3.36 -9.99 -16.06
CA ALA A 134 4.27 -8.86 -16.31
C ALA A 134 3.93 -7.60 -15.48
N PHE A 135 3.06 -7.74 -14.48
CA PHE A 135 2.66 -6.68 -13.57
C PHE A 135 2.84 -7.12 -12.12
N HIS A 136 3.34 -6.21 -11.28
CA HIS A 136 3.40 -6.40 -9.84
C HIS A 136 3.27 -5.07 -9.08
N VAL A 137 2.75 -5.14 -7.85
CA VAL A 137 2.69 -4.05 -6.88
C VAL A 137 3.63 -4.37 -5.72
N PHE A 138 4.49 -3.43 -5.36
CA PHE A 138 5.29 -3.44 -4.15
C PHE A 138 4.88 -2.24 -3.29
N THR A 139 4.30 -2.47 -2.12
CA THR A 139 3.77 -1.39 -1.30
C THR A 139 4.24 -1.47 0.14
N SER A 140 4.50 -0.29 0.72
CA SER A 140 4.69 -0.13 2.17
C SER A 140 3.39 0.31 2.88
N ASN A 141 2.28 0.45 2.14
CA ASN A 141 1.02 0.88 2.71
C ASN A 141 0.35 -0.26 3.46
N ALA A 142 -0.05 -0.01 4.69
CA ALA A 142 -0.74 -0.99 5.52
C ALA A 142 -2.27 -1.02 5.29
N ASP A 143 -2.82 -0.19 4.41
CA ASP A 143 -4.27 -0.02 4.23
C ASP A 143 -4.99 -1.16 3.49
N ALA A 144 -4.21 -2.03 2.82
CA ALA A 144 -4.70 -3.13 2.00
C ALA A 144 -5.67 -2.71 0.86
N HIS A 145 -5.63 -1.46 0.39
CA HIS A 145 -6.51 -0.95 -0.69
C HIS A 145 -6.26 -1.65 -2.03
N PHE A 146 -5.03 -2.10 -2.31
CA PHE A 146 -4.72 -2.84 -3.54
C PHE A 146 -5.51 -4.14 -3.69
N TYR A 147 -5.90 -4.79 -2.59
CA TYR A 147 -6.69 -6.03 -2.63
C TYR A 147 -8.15 -5.83 -3.12
N ASP A 148 -8.60 -4.58 -3.29
CA ASP A 148 -9.88 -4.29 -3.93
C ASP A 148 -9.80 -4.40 -5.47
N TYR A 149 -8.59 -4.41 -6.03
CA TYR A 149 -8.34 -4.27 -7.48
C TYR A 149 -7.45 -5.38 -8.07
N PHE A 150 -6.47 -5.86 -7.31
CA PHE A 150 -5.42 -6.77 -7.80
C PHE A 150 -5.43 -8.10 -7.05
N LYS A 151 -5.03 -9.17 -7.74
CA LYS A 151 -4.93 -10.50 -7.13
C LYS A 151 -3.77 -10.54 -6.14
N ALA A 152 -3.90 -11.35 -5.10
CA ALA A 152 -2.90 -11.46 -4.04
C ALA A 152 -1.51 -11.92 -4.50
N HIS A 153 -1.42 -12.59 -5.66
CA HIS A 153 -0.15 -12.96 -6.26
C HIS A 153 0.54 -11.77 -6.96
N GLU A 154 -0.17 -10.67 -7.23
CA GLU A 154 0.35 -9.44 -7.85
C GLU A 154 0.79 -8.39 -6.81
N ILE A 155 0.65 -8.67 -5.50
CA ILE A 155 0.87 -7.70 -4.42
C ILE A 155 1.91 -8.22 -3.44
N HIS A 156 2.87 -7.36 -3.09
CA HIS A 156 3.79 -7.55 -1.98
C HIS A 156 3.67 -6.38 -1.00
N ASP A 157 3.20 -6.67 0.22
CA ASP A 157 3.08 -5.74 1.33
C ASP A 157 4.37 -5.80 2.16
N CYS A 158 5.37 -4.99 1.85
CA CYS A 158 6.74 -5.19 2.37
C CYS A 158 6.88 -4.99 3.88
N HIS A 159 5.91 -4.32 4.51
CA HIS A 159 5.83 -4.13 5.97
C HIS A 159 4.61 -4.83 6.59
N GLY A 160 3.92 -5.69 5.84
CA GLY A 160 2.62 -6.24 6.22
C GLY A 160 1.48 -5.22 6.09
N ASN A 161 0.26 -5.62 6.48
CA ASN A 161 -0.93 -4.79 6.35
C ASN A 161 -1.92 -5.00 7.51
N ILE A 162 -2.92 -4.13 7.61
CA ILE A 162 -3.86 -4.05 8.74
C ILE A 162 -4.84 -5.23 8.82
N GLU A 163 -5.00 -5.97 7.72
CA GLU A 163 -5.95 -7.07 7.59
C GLU A 163 -5.35 -8.40 8.04
N LEU A 164 -4.02 -8.48 8.10
CA LEU A 164 -3.27 -9.60 8.64
C LEU A 164 -2.88 -9.34 10.10
N TRP A 165 -3.05 -10.35 10.94
CA TRP A 165 -2.87 -10.29 12.38
C TRP A 165 -2.04 -11.47 12.86
N GLN A 166 -1.40 -11.30 14.00
CA GLN A 166 -0.55 -12.29 14.65
C GLN A 166 -0.69 -12.23 16.17
N CYS A 167 -0.15 -13.25 16.84
CA CYS A 167 -0.07 -13.27 18.30
C CYS A 167 0.97 -12.24 18.76
N SER A 168 0.68 -11.57 19.88
CA SER A 168 1.66 -10.69 20.53
C SER A 168 2.67 -11.46 21.38
N SER A 169 2.34 -12.68 21.82
CA SER A 169 3.34 -13.57 22.44
C SER A 169 4.38 -14.03 21.43
N ARG A 170 5.66 -13.78 21.74
CA ARG A 170 6.82 -14.13 20.91
C ARG A 170 7.09 -15.63 20.80
N THR A 171 6.55 -16.42 21.72
CA THR A 171 6.73 -17.89 21.73
C THR A 171 5.60 -18.62 21.02
N CYS A 172 4.56 -17.91 20.56
CA CYS A 172 3.42 -18.52 19.91
C CYS A 172 3.68 -18.70 18.41
N GLU A 173 3.53 -19.93 17.92
CA GLU A 173 3.86 -20.30 16.53
C GLU A 173 2.65 -20.32 15.59
N SER A 174 1.51 -19.78 16.00
CA SER A 174 0.25 -19.76 15.21
C SER A 174 0.29 -19.02 13.86
N GLY A 175 1.47 -18.58 13.40
CA GLY A 175 1.63 -17.85 12.13
C GLY A 175 0.94 -16.48 12.12
N ILE A 176 0.44 -16.13 10.93
CA ILE A 176 -0.31 -14.92 10.59
C ILE A 176 -1.70 -15.37 10.11
N TRP A 177 -2.75 -14.63 10.47
CA TRP A 177 -4.13 -14.90 10.13
C TRP A 177 -4.88 -13.64 9.76
N ARG A 178 -5.99 -13.78 9.02
CA ARG A 178 -6.80 -12.64 8.60
C ARG A 178 -7.80 -12.23 9.69
N ALA A 179 -8.01 -10.92 9.86
CA ALA A 179 -9.09 -10.40 10.67
C ALA A 179 -10.47 -10.68 10.03
N PRO A 180 -11.54 -10.91 10.81
CA PRO A 180 -12.89 -11.02 10.27
C PRO A 180 -13.33 -9.75 9.54
N VAL A 181 -13.97 -9.90 8.38
CA VAL A 181 -14.42 -8.77 7.53
C VAL A 181 -15.43 -7.88 8.26
N GLN A 182 -16.25 -8.47 9.14
CA GLN A 182 -17.25 -7.78 9.94
C GLN A 182 -16.71 -7.16 11.23
N HIS A 183 -15.43 -7.36 11.57
CA HIS A 183 -14.86 -6.80 12.78
C HIS A 183 -14.66 -5.28 12.66
N ASP A 184 -14.81 -4.60 13.79
CA ASP A 184 -14.49 -3.19 13.99
C ASP A 184 -13.97 -2.98 15.42
N PHE A 185 -13.18 -1.92 15.59
CA PHE A 185 -12.72 -1.48 16.91
C PHE A 185 -13.62 -0.36 17.42
N PHE A 186 -13.94 -0.40 18.70
CA PHE A 186 -14.47 0.76 19.41
C PHE A 186 -13.31 1.64 19.87
N VAL A 187 -13.23 2.87 19.36
CA VAL A 187 -12.18 3.83 19.71
C VAL A 187 -12.84 5.16 20.04
N ASP A 188 -12.47 5.76 21.17
CA ASP A 188 -12.79 7.16 21.43
C ASP A 188 -11.84 8.04 20.62
N THR A 189 -12.37 8.68 19.58
CA THR A 189 -11.60 9.52 18.66
C THR A 189 -11.10 10.83 19.27
N HIS A 190 -11.55 11.20 20.48
CA HIS A 190 -11.01 12.36 21.21
C HIS A 190 -9.76 12.00 21.99
N THR A 191 -9.78 10.86 22.68
CA THR A 191 -8.67 10.41 23.52
C THR A 191 -7.70 9.49 22.78
N MET A 192 -8.12 8.95 21.62
CA MET A 192 -7.43 7.92 20.84
C MET A 192 -7.11 6.67 21.66
N LEU A 193 -8.01 6.31 22.57
CA LEU A 193 -7.95 5.11 23.39
C LEU A 193 -9.07 4.15 23.02
N ALA A 194 -8.79 2.86 23.10
CA ALA A 194 -9.75 1.78 22.87
C ALA A 194 -9.92 0.96 24.16
N PRO A 195 -11.00 1.13 24.93
CA PRO A 195 -11.21 0.38 26.17
C PRO A 195 -11.34 -1.12 25.91
N GLN A 196 -11.07 -1.96 26.91
CA GLN A 196 -11.10 -3.43 26.78
C GLN A 196 -12.48 -3.98 26.40
N ARG A 197 -13.56 -3.32 26.84
CA ARG A 197 -14.94 -3.69 26.53
C ARG A 197 -15.57 -2.65 25.62
N LYS A 198 -16.42 -3.11 24.69
CA LYS A 198 -17.25 -2.22 23.87
C LYS A 198 -18.33 -1.59 24.75
N GLU A 199 -18.68 -0.34 24.47
CA GLU A 199 -19.49 0.56 25.31
C GLU A 199 -20.97 0.16 25.53
N THR A 200 -21.36 -1.10 25.32
CA THR A 200 -22.72 -1.57 25.68
C THR A 200 -22.98 -1.58 27.20
N ASP A 201 -21.94 -1.32 28.02
CA ASP A 201 -21.97 -1.35 29.50
C ASP A 201 -21.81 0.05 30.18
N LEU A 202 -21.80 1.18 29.45
CA LEU A 202 -21.71 2.54 30.04
C LEU A 202 -22.99 3.39 29.82
N PRO A 203 -23.37 4.30 30.75
CA PRO A 203 -24.61 5.07 30.65
C PRO A 203 -24.68 5.95 29.39
N LYS A 204 -25.86 5.99 28.77
CA LYS A 204 -26.21 6.70 27.51
C LYS A 204 -26.13 8.24 27.59
N GLU A 205 -25.03 8.81 28.06
CA GLU A 205 -24.79 10.26 28.06
C GLU A 205 -23.58 10.67 27.21
N TYR A 206 -23.29 9.95 26.12
CA TYR A 206 -22.35 10.43 25.11
C TYR A 206 -22.86 10.20 23.68
N SER A 207 -24.12 10.53 23.45
CA SER A 207 -24.63 10.79 22.09
C SER A 207 -24.78 12.28 21.89
N SER A 208 -23.72 12.94 21.45
CA SER A 208 -23.89 14.18 20.68
C SER A 208 -23.09 14.10 19.39
N SER A 209 -23.79 13.71 18.32
CA SER A 209 -23.48 14.14 16.97
C SER A 209 -23.46 15.66 16.94
N ARG A 210 -22.29 16.26 17.05
CA ARG A 210 -22.09 17.68 16.73
C ARG A 210 -21.49 17.74 15.32
N SER A 211 -22.26 18.31 14.40
CA SER A 211 -21.82 18.67 13.07
C SER A 211 -20.60 19.60 13.18
N ILE A 212 -19.42 19.08 12.88
CA ILE A 212 -18.25 19.93 12.68
C ILE A 212 -18.45 20.62 11.34
N ILE A 213 -18.58 21.94 11.41
CA ILE A 213 -18.61 22.87 10.29
C ILE A 213 -17.37 22.63 9.40
N ASP A 214 -17.56 22.64 8.08
CA ASP A 214 -16.54 22.60 7.02
C ASP A 214 -15.41 23.63 7.23
N LYS A 215 -14.46 23.32 8.12
CA LYS A 215 -13.10 23.84 8.06
C LYS A 215 -12.26 22.80 7.35
N GLU A 216 -11.27 23.23 6.56
CA GLU A 216 -10.34 22.35 5.84
C GLU A 216 -9.83 21.22 6.75
N ILE A 217 -10.45 20.04 6.68
CA ILE A 217 -10.06 18.88 7.46
C ILE A 217 -8.78 18.34 6.82
N THR A 218 -7.66 18.52 7.51
CA THR A 218 -6.41 17.82 7.19
C THR A 218 -6.61 16.36 7.60
N PRO A 219 -6.47 15.38 6.68
CA PRO A 219 -6.59 13.97 7.04
C PRO A 219 -5.69 13.63 8.23
N CYS A 220 -6.27 13.03 9.26
CA CYS A 220 -5.54 12.46 10.38
C CYS A 220 -6.25 11.17 10.84
N ILE A 221 -5.60 10.39 11.69
CA ILE A 221 -6.22 9.16 12.21
C ILE A 221 -7.48 9.54 13.00
N GLY A 222 -8.61 8.91 12.67
CA GLY A 222 -9.93 9.26 13.20
C GLY A 222 -10.65 10.37 12.44
N GLN A 223 -10.01 10.97 11.43
CA GLN A 223 -10.58 12.00 10.56
C GLN A 223 -10.16 11.76 9.10
N ILE A 224 -10.79 10.78 8.47
CA ILE A 224 -10.61 10.51 7.04
C ILE A 224 -11.34 11.55 6.19
N LYS A 225 -10.79 11.87 5.01
CA LYS A 225 -11.43 12.76 4.04
C LYS A 225 -12.04 11.94 2.90
N GLY A 226 -13.32 12.16 2.57
CA GLY A 226 -13.96 11.56 1.41
C GLY A 226 -15.37 11.05 1.68
N ASN A 227 -16.17 10.99 0.63
CA ASN A 227 -17.54 10.47 0.68
C ASN A 227 -17.59 9.22 -0.20
N GLY A 228 -17.86 8.05 0.38
CA GLY A 228 -17.98 6.81 -0.39
C GLY A 228 -17.92 5.56 0.46
N LYS A 229 -18.42 4.46 -0.08
CA LYS A 229 -18.25 3.12 0.48
C LYS A 229 -17.14 2.39 -0.27
N ARG A 230 -16.38 1.57 0.44
CA ARG A 230 -15.39 0.66 -0.12
C ARG A 230 -16.11 -0.61 -0.60
N ASP A 231 -16.73 -0.53 -1.77
CA ASP A 231 -17.69 -1.55 -2.27
C ASP A 231 -17.03 -2.89 -2.62
N ASN A 232 -15.73 -2.88 -2.94
CA ASN A 232 -14.95 -4.07 -3.32
C ASN A 232 -14.02 -4.56 -2.20
N LEU A 233 -14.35 -4.24 -0.94
CA LEU A 233 -13.51 -4.48 0.24
C LEU A 233 -12.86 -5.89 0.21
N LEU A 234 -11.55 -5.91 -0.07
CA LEU A 234 -10.69 -7.08 0.00
C LEU A 234 -11.18 -8.27 -0.85
N CYS A 235 -11.87 -8.00 -1.96
CA CYS A 235 -12.47 -9.03 -2.81
C CYS A 235 -11.44 -9.97 -3.44
N ASN A 236 -10.17 -9.54 -3.52
CA ASN A 236 -9.05 -10.34 -4.02
C ASN A 236 -8.08 -10.80 -2.94
N MET A 237 -8.33 -10.50 -1.66
CA MET A 237 -7.51 -11.00 -0.56
C MET A 237 -7.91 -12.44 -0.24
N PRO A 238 -6.96 -13.39 -0.15
CA PRO A 238 -7.30 -14.78 0.14
C PRO A 238 -7.92 -14.92 1.54
N PRO A 239 -8.80 -15.89 1.76
CA PRO A 239 -9.29 -16.18 3.10
C PRO A 239 -8.16 -16.69 4.00
N SER A 240 -8.30 -16.48 5.33
CA SER A 240 -7.37 -17.10 6.29
C SER A 240 -7.43 -18.62 6.17
N LYS A 241 -6.27 -19.27 6.10
CA LYS A 241 -6.18 -20.74 6.23
C LYS A 241 -6.35 -21.18 7.69
N ASP A 242 -5.96 -20.33 8.64
CA ASP A 242 -6.13 -20.56 10.06
C ASP A 242 -7.40 -19.86 10.56
N ARG A 243 -8.44 -20.66 10.82
CA ARG A 243 -9.73 -20.19 11.35
C ARG A 243 -9.71 -20.01 12.87
N MET A 244 -8.70 -20.53 13.56
CA MET A 244 -8.53 -20.43 15.02
C MET A 244 -7.58 -19.28 15.40
N GLY A 245 -6.84 -18.71 14.46
CA GLY A 245 -5.92 -17.61 14.72
C GLY A 245 -6.58 -16.43 15.43
N TRP A 246 -7.77 -16.04 14.98
CA TRP A 246 -8.54 -14.94 15.57
C TRP A 246 -9.57 -15.43 16.60
N HIS A 247 -9.48 -14.91 17.83
CA HIS A 247 -10.48 -15.10 18.87
C HIS A 247 -10.90 -13.76 19.46
N GLN A 248 -12.18 -13.62 19.78
CA GLN A 248 -12.71 -12.43 20.45
C GLN A 248 -13.81 -12.87 21.42
N ASP A 249 -13.66 -12.51 22.69
CA ASP A 249 -14.68 -12.78 23.70
C ASP A 249 -15.88 -11.85 23.46
N GLU A 250 -17.08 -12.31 23.83
CA GLU A 250 -18.30 -11.50 23.67
C GLU A 250 -18.19 -10.18 24.46
N GLY A 251 -18.52 -9.07 23.80
CA GLY A 251 -18.46 -7.73 24.38
C GLY A 251 -17.04 -7.15 24.53
N THR A 252 -15.96 -7.90 24.24
CA THR A 252 -14.61 -7.33 24.28
C THR A 252 -14.27 -6.60 22.99
N ASN A 253 -13.42 -5.59 23.12
CA ASN A 253 -12.92 -4.80 22.01
C ASN A 253 -11.62 -5.37 21.44
N TRP A 254 -10.79 -5.95 22.30
CA TRP A 254 -9.46 -6.41 21.94
C TRP A 254 -9.46 -7.87 21.51
N PRO A 255 -8.95 -8.20 20.31
CA PRO A 255 -8.82 -9.57 19.86
C PRO A 255 -7.67 -10.30 20.54
N LYS A 256 -7.79 -11.62 20.57
CA LYS A 256 -6.80 -12.57 21.11
C LYS A 256 -6.42 -13.59 20.06
N CYS A 257 -5.28 -14.23 20.27
CA CYS A 257 -4.91 -15.43 19.54
C CYS A 257 -5.78 -16.59 20.05
N GLY A 258 -6.52 -17.27 19.18
CA GLY A 258 -7.34 -18.42 19.58
C GLY A 258 -6.56 -19.68 19.92
N HIS A 259 -5.23 -19.70 19.69
CA HIS A 259 -4.35 -20.82 20.06
C HIS A 259 -3.85 -20.74 21.51
N CYS A 260 -3.39 -19.57 21.94
CA CYS A 260 -2.77 -19.39 23.27
C CYS A 260 -3.50 -18.40 24.19
N GLY A 261 -4.49 -17.67 23.69
CA GLY A 261 -5.27 -16.69 24.45
C GLY A 261 -4.58 -15.35 24.71
N SER A 262 -3.32 -15.17 24.30
CA SER A 262 -2.63 -13.87 24.36
C SER A 262 -3.30 -12.85 23.44
N LEU A 263 -3.13 -11.55 23.72
CA LEU A 263 -3.60 -10.48 22.84
C LEU A 263 -3.06 -10.64 21.41
N ALA A 264 -3.89 -10.29 20.44
CA ALA A 264 -3.50 -10.26 19.03
C ALA A 264 -3.14 -8.83 18.61
N ARG A 265 -2.30 -8.71 17.58
CA ARG A 265 -1.87 -7.43 17.01
C ARG A 265 -1.80 -7.52 15.48
N PRO A 266 -1.87 -6.41 14.74
CA PRO A 266 -1.61 -6.43 13.31
C PRO A 266 -0.23 -7.02 13.01
N ALA A 267 -0.14 -7.81 11.95
CA ALA A 267 1.11 -8.37 11.42
C ALA A 267 1.85 -7.31 10.57
N ILE A 268 2.04 -6.14 11.16
CA ILE A 268 2.74 -5.00 10.56
C ILE A 268 4.11 -4.88 11.23
N PHE A 269 5.15 -4.58 10.45
CA PHE A 269 6.50 -4.40 10.95
C PHE A 269 6.64 -3.06 11.69
N MET A 270 6.44 -3.09 13.01
CA MET A 270 6.48 -1.91 13.88
C MET A 270 7.92 -1.57 14.30
N PHE A 271 8.13 -0.37 14.84
CA PHE A 271 9.46 0.02 15.31
C PHE A 271 9.87 -0.82 16.54
N GLY A 272 11.07 -1.41 16.47
CA GLY A 272 11.62 -2.23 17.56
C GLY A 272 10.95 -3.61 17.70
N ASP A 273 10.32 -4.10 16.64
CA ASP A 273 9.49 -5.30 16.66
C ASP A 273 10.25 -6.58 16.30
N PHE A 274 10.86 -7.19 17.32
CA PHE A 274 11.53 -8.49 17.21
C PHE A 274 10.57 -9.68 17.20
N GLY A 275 9.25 -9.44 17.34
CA GLY A 275 8.22 -10.46 17.34
C GLY A 275 7.38 -10.48 16.07
N TRP A 276 7.68 -9.61 15.10
CA TRP A 276 6.98 -9.59 13.82
C TRP A 276 7.20 -10.89 13.06
N LYS A 277 6.11 -11.46 12.57
CA LYS A 277 6.13 -12.64 11.72
C LYS A 277 6.11 -12.20 10.28
N TYR A 278 7.08 -12.67 9.53
CA TYR A 278 7.22 -12.36 8.11
C TYR A 278 6.30 -13.27 7.28
N ASP A 279 5.60 -12.71 6.29
CA ASP A 279 4.83 -13.50 5.31
C ASP A 279 5.80 -14.11 4.29
N GLU A 280 6.46 -15.21 4.67
CA GLU A 280 7.41 -15.89 3.80
C GLU A 280 6.82 -16.27 2.44
N PRO A 281 5.56 -16.79 2.33
CA PRO A 281 4.97 -17.06 1.02
C PRO A 281 4.88 -15.82 0.13
N GLN A 282 4.49 -14.65 0.66
CA GLN A 282 4.43 -13.42 -0.13
C GLN A 282 5.82 -12.92 -0.53
N SER A 283 6.81 -13.01 0.34
CA SER A 283 8.20 -12.69 -0.01
C SER A 283 8.74 -13.58 -1.10
N LYS A 284 8.59 -14.91 -0.97
CA LYS A 284 9.09 -15.86 -1.97
C LYS A 284 8.48 -15.60 -3.35
N ARG A 285 7.20 -15.18 -3.41
CA ARG A 285 6.56 -14.78 -4.68
C ARG A 285 7.22 -13.54 -5.27
N TRP A 286 7.48 -12.53 -4.45
CA TRP A 286 8.18 -11.30 -4.86
C TRP A 286 9.60 -11.59 -5.35
N ASP A 287 10.39 -12.32 -4.57
CA ASP A 287 11.79 -12.63 -4.90
C ASP A 287 11.88 -13.39 -6.22
N LEU A 288 11.04 -14.43 -6.39
CA LEU A 288 11.00 -15.22 -7.63
C LEU A 288 10.48 -14.41 -8.83
N TRP A 289 9.56 -13.46 -8.62
CA TRP A 289 9.11 -12.56 -9.68
C TRP A 289 10.24 -11.63 -10.14
N VAL A 290 10.94 -10.99 -9.20
CA VAL A 290 12.10 -10.14 -9.50
C VAL A 290 13.18 -10.92 -10.23
N GLU A 291 13.55 -12.10 -9.73
CA GLU A 291 14.53 -12.97 -10.40
C GLU A 291 14.10 -13.31 -11.83
N THR A 292 12.83 -13.64 -12.04
CA THR A 292 12.31 -14.00 -13.36
C THR A 292 12.32 -12.80 -14.32
N VAL A 293 11.95 -11.61 -13.86
CA VAL A 293 12.04 -10.39 -14.68
C VAL A 293 13.50 -10.12 -15.05
N LEU A 294 14.42 -10.22 -14.09
CA LEU A 294 15.85 -10.04 -14.33
C LEU A 294 16.46 -11.10 -15.26
N ASP A 295 15.93 -12.32 -15.27
CA ASP A 295 16.42 -13.39 -16.16
C ASP A 295 15.97 -13.16 -17.61
N LEU A 296 14.88 -12.43 -17.82
CA LEU A 296 14.28 -12.18 -19.14
C LEU A 296 14.59 -10.76 -19.67
N CYS A 297 15.23 -9.89 -18.88
CA CYS A 297 15.19 -8.45 -19.12
C CYS A 297 16.00 -7.93 -20.32
N GLU A 298 16.91 -8.71 -20.92
CA GLU A 298 17.81 -8.24 -21.99
C GLU A 298 17.05 -7.59 -23.18
N ASP A 299 15.86 -8.11 -23.50
CA ASP A 299 14.99 -7.59 -24.57
C ASP A 299 13.71 -6.93 -24.03
N LEU A 300 13.62 -6.61 -22.74
CA LEU A 300 12.42 -6.05 -22.12
C LEU A 300 12.59 -4.58 -21.76
N SER A 301 11.51 -3.82 -21.95
CA SER A 301 11.34 -2.50 -21.37
C SER A 301 10.57 -2.58 -20.05
N VAL A 302 11.19 -2.12 -18.96
CA VAL A 302 10.59 -2.13 -17.61
C VAL A 302 10.24 -0.70 -17.19
N CYS A 303 8.97 -0.46 -16.87
CA CYS A 303 8.54 0.79 -16.25
C CYS A 303 8.31 0.57 -14.76
N ILE A 304 9.05 1.31 -13.92
CA ILE A 304 8.87 1.32 -12.46
C ILE A 304 8.17 2.62 -12.08
N MET A 305 6.93 2.52 -11.61
CA MET A 305 6.12 3.65 -11.20
C MET A 305 6.18 3.80 -9.67
N GLU A 306 7.08 4.65 -9.17
CA GLU A 306 7.27 4.95 -7.75
C GLU A 306 6.42 6.15 -7.32
N ILE A 307 5.42 5.92 -6.47
CA ILE A 307 4.38 6.92 -6.16
C ILE A 307 4.25 7.13 -4.64
N GLY A 308 4.46 8.37 -4.20
CA GLY A 308 4.21 8.73 -2.80
C GLY A 308 5.19 8.11 -1.79
N CYS A 309 6.33 7.61 -2.25
CA CYS A 309 7.40 7.07 -1.41
C CYS A 309 8.20 8.21 -0.77
N GLY A 310 8.17 8.32 0.56
CA GLY A 310 8.92 9.33 1.31
C GLY A 310 10.35 8.90 1.67
N LEU A 311 11.02 9.70 2.52
CA LEU A 311 12.37 9.42 3.02
C LEU A 311 12.42 8.92 4.48
N ASN A 312 11.28 8.92 5.19
CA ASN A 312 11.20 8.46 6.59
C ASN A 312 11.33 6.93 6.70
N VAL A 313 10.79 6.21 5.72
CA VAL A 313 10.92 4.76 5.56
C VAL A 313 11.27 4.52 4.10
N GLN A 314 12.51 4.11 3.84
CA GLN A 314 13.10 4.15 2.50
C GLN A 314 13.02 2.82 1.74
N THR A 315 12.40 1.77 2.32
CA THR A 315 12.32 0.43 1.73
C THR A 315 11.88 0.47 0.25
N CYS A 316 10.79 1.17 -0.05
CA CYS A 316 10.32 1.32 -1.43
C CYS A 316 11.35 1.96 -2.37
N ARG A 317 12.03 3.02 -1.92
CA ARG A 317 13.04 3.70 -2.75
C ARG A 317 14.26 2.82 -2.99
N THR A 318 14.75 2.19 -1.94
CA THR A 318 15.86 1.23 -2.03
C THR A 318 15.51 0.08 -2.98
N THR A 319 14.29 -0.47 -2.90
CA THR A 319 13.82 -1.52 -3.80
C THR A 319 13.76 -1.07 -5.26
N SER A 320 13.17 0.10 -5.55
CA SER A 320 13.13 0.64 -6.91
C SER A 320 14.55 0.83 -7.48
N GLU A 321 15.43 1.47 -6.70
CA GLU A 321 16.78 1.84 -7.14
C GLU A 321 17.67 0.62 -7.38
N GLN A 322 17.62 -0.37 -6.48
CA GLN A 322 18.34 -1.63 -6.65
C GLN A 322 17.86 -2.39 -7.90
N LEU A 323 16.55 -2.41 -8.15
CA LEU A 323 16.01 -3.08 -9.32
C LEU A 323 16.46 -2.40 -10.63
N VAL A 324 16.46 -1.07 -10.68
CA VAL A 324 17.03 -0.33 -11.83
C VAL A 324 18.49 -0.73 -12.06
N GLU A 325 19.31 -0.71 -11.02
CA GLU A 325 20.73 -1.08 -11.12
C GLU A 325 20.92 -2.50 -11.64
N PHE A 326 20.12 -3.47 -11.17
CA PHE A 326 20.20 -4.85 -11.64
C PHE A 326 19.71 -5.04 -13.07
N LEU A 327 18.64 -4.36 -13.48
CA LEU A 327 18.13 -4.38 -14.85
C LEU A 327 19.16 -3.85 -15.85
N VAL A 328 19.73 -2.68 -15.55
CA VAL A 328 20.76 -2.06 -16.40
C VAL A 328 22.00 -2.96 -16.52
N LYS A 329 22.46 -3.53 -15.40
CA LYS A 329 23.62 -4.46 -15.41
C LYS A 329 23.39 -5.71 -16.26
N ARG A 330 22.14 -6.14 -16.43
CA ARG A 330 21.75 -7.28 -17.26
C ARG A 330 21.32 -6.90 -18.68
N GLY A 331 21.51 -5.63 -19.07
CA GLY A 331 21.23 -5.15 -20.42
C GLY A 331 19.77 -4.77 -20.69
N GLY A 332 18.90 -4.78 -19.67
CA GLY A 332 17.50 -4.40 -19.84
C GLY A 332 17.28 -2.90 -19.93
N SER A 333 16.20 -2.52 -20.63
CA SER A 333 15.73 -1.14 -20.71
C SER A 333 14.84 -0.83 -19.50
N VAL A 334 15.07 0.29 -18.80
CA VAL A 334 14.30 0.65 -17.61
C VAL A 334 14.13 2.15 -17.46
N ASP A 335 12.90 2.55 -17.12
CA ASP A 335 12.51 3.90 -16.72
C ASP A 335 11.88 3.87 -15.32
N LEU A 336 12.47 4.62 -14.38
CA LEU A 336 11.93 4.88 -13.05
C LEU A 336 11.16 6.20 -13.05
N VAL A 337 9.83 6.11 -13.06
CA VAL A 337 8.92 7.25 -12.90
C VAL A 337 8.71 7.52 -11.42
N ARG A 338 9.25 8.63 -10.92
CA ARG A 338 9.19 9.00 -9.51
C ARG A 338 8.25 10.18 -9.27
N ILE A 339 7.14 9.92 -8.61
CA ILE A 339 6.08 10.89 -8.31
C ILE A 339 6.06 11.20 -6.81
N ASN A 340 6.53 12.38 -6.44
CA ASN A 340 6.50 12.86 -5.05
C ASN A 340 6.57 14.39 -5.00
N PRO A 341 5.75 15.08 -4.19
CA PRO A 341 5.76 16.55 -4.16
C PRO A 341 7.07 17.17 -3.66
N ASP A 342 7.75 16.51 -2.71
CA ASP A 342 8.88 17.09 -1.98
C ASP A 342 10.23 16.46 -2.38
N PHE A 343 10.20 15.17 -2.73
CA PHE A 343 11.39 14.34 -2.91
C PHE A 343 11.44 13.67 -4.29
N ALA A 344 10.90 14.32 -5.33
CA ALA A 344 10.97 13.79 -6.69
C ALA A 344 12.42 13.64 -7.17
N SER A 345 13.28 14.60 -6.82
CA SER A 345 14.68 14.66 -7.26
C SER A 345 15.67 14.49 -6.10
N ALA A 346 15.24 13.87 -4.99
CA ALA A 346 16.12 13.64 -3.85
C ALA A 346 17.31 12.75 -4.25
N PRO A 347 18.55 13.10 -3.85
CA PRO A 347 19.76 12.51 -4.39
C PRO A 347 19.91 11.01 -4.13
N GLU A 348 20.54 10.36 -5.09
CA GLU A 348 20.67 8.91 -5.25
C GLU A 348 21.94 8.34 -4.62
N TYR A 349 21.92 7.05 -4.27
CA TYR A 349 23.13 6.31 -3.92
C TYR A 349 23.66 5.41 -5.05
N SER A 350 22.89 5.13 -6.13
CA SER A 350 23.30 4.13 -7.14
C SER A 350 22.72 4.21 -8.56
N VAL A 351 21.67 4.99 -8.84
CA VAL A 351 21.03 5.06 -10.19
C VAL A 351 21.52 6.30 -10.94
N THR A 352 21.72 6.21 -12.26
CA THR A 352 22.04 7.38 -13.09
C THR A 352 20.79 8.20 -13.41
N GLU A 353 20.91 9.53 -13.45
CA GLU A 353 19.79 10.45 -13.77
C GLU A 353 19.07 10.10 -15.09
N ASP A 354 19.76 9.46 -16.04
CA ASP A 354 19.23 9.08 -17.35
C ASP A 354 18.05 8.09 -17.27
N HIS A 355 17.92 7.32 -16.19
CA HIS A 355 16.83 6.36 -15.99
C HIS A 355 15.65 6.93 -15.18
N ILE A 356 15.71 8.20 -14.74
CA ILE A 356 14.76 8.73 -13.76
C ILE A 356 13.90 9.85 -14.36
N ILE A 357 12.58 9.63 -14.33
CA ILE A 357 11.57 10.62 -14.69
C ILE A 357 11.00 11.20 -13.38
N SER A 358 11.54 12.35 -12.96
CA SER A 358 11.12 13.05 -11.74
C SER A 358 9.86 13.90 -11.96
N ILE A 359 8.80 13.63 -11.20
CA ILE A 359 7.52 14.36 -11.25
C ILE A 359 7.21 14.94 -9.86
N PRO A 360 7.48 16.24 -9.60
CA PRO A 360 7.18 16.92 -8.34
C PRO A 360 5.67 17.21 -8.21
N SER A 361 4.87 16.19 -7.91
CA SER A 361 3.42 16.27 -7.82
C SER A 361 2.86 15.25 -6.82
N LYS A 362 1.60 15.46 -6.41
CA LYS A 362 0.78 14.44 -5.74
C LYS A 362 0.48 13.27 -6.68
N GLY A 363 0.28 12.09 -6.10
CA GLY A 363 0.12 10.83 -6.80
C GLY A 363 -1.03 10.85 -7.81
N LEU A 364 -2.26 11.10 -7.33
CA LEU A 364 -3.45 11.08 -8.18
C LEU A 364 -3.35 12.10 -9.33
N ARG A 365 -2.91 13.33 -9.05
CA ARG A 365 -2.76 14.36 -10.09
C ARG A 365 -1.82 13.92 -11.21
N ALA A 366 -0.68 13.32 -10.86
CA ALA A 366 0.28 12.84 -11.85
C ALA A 366 -0.27 11.67 -12.65
N ILE A 367 -0.87 10.68 -11.97
CA ILE A 367 -1.47 9.49 -12.59
C ILE A 367 -2.56 9.88 -13.60
N GLU A 368 -3.48 10.78 -13.22
CA GLU A 368 -4.52 11.25 -14.14
C GLU A 368 -3.93 11.94 -15.36
N LYS A 369 -2.84 12.70 -15.19
CA LYS A 369 -2.21 13.38 -16.32
C LYS A 369 -1.44 12.43 -17.24
N ILE A 370 -0.74 11.45 -16.67
CA ILE A 370 -0.06 10.38 -17.40
C ILE A 370 -1.09 9.58 -18.19
N ASP A 371 -2.22 9.23 -17.57
CA ASP A 371 -3.29 8.47 -18.19
C ASP A 371 -3.93 9.20 -19.39
N GLU A 372 -4.20 10.49 -19.25
CA GLU A 372 -4.70 11.34 -20.34
C GLU A 372 -3.76 11.28 -21.56
N MET A 373 -2.46 11.37 -21.33
CA MET A 373 -1.42 11.33 -22.37
C MET A 373 -1.27 9.94 -22.98
N TYR A 374 -1.28 8.89 -22.16
CA TYR A 374 -1.25 7.49 -22.58
C TYR A 374 -2.44 7.14 -23.49
N CYS A 375 -3.65 7.52 -23.08
CA CYS A 375 -4.87 7.28 -23.86
C CYS A 375 -4.84 8.04 -25.20
N SER A 376 -4.38 9.29 -25.20
CA SER A 376 -4.28 10.12 -26.41
C SER A 376 -3.32 9.51 -27.44
N ARG A 377 -2.20 8.93 -26.99
CA ARG A 377 -1.25 8.22 -27.85
C ARG A 377 -1.89 7.00 -28.52
N ASN A 378 -2.57 6.16 -27.74
CA ASN A 378 -3.21 4.94 -28.24
C ASN A 378 -4.32 5.21 -29.27
N ILE A 379 -5.02 6.35 -29.18
CA ILE A 379 -6.01 6.77 -30.18
C ILE A 379 -5.31 7.13 -31.49
N ASN A 380 -4.26 7.96 -31.43
CA ASN A 380 -3.52 8.39 -32.61
C ASN A 380 -2.87 7.22 -33.36
N GLU A 381 -2.31 6.23 -32.64
CA GLU A 381 -1.74 5.02 -33.26
C GLU A 381 -2.81 4.16 -33.96
N LYS A 382 -4.00 4.03 -33.36
CA LYS A 382 -5.12 3.31 -33.97
C LYS A 382 -5.68 4.00 -35.21
N ASP A 383 -5.73 5.33 -35.20
CA ASP A 383 -6.19 6.11 -36.35
C ASP A 383 -5.17 6.07 -37.50
N GLN A 384 -3.87 6.10 -37.19
CA GLN A 384 -2.80 5.90 -38.19
C GLN A 384 -2.79 4.50 -38.82
N LEU A 385 -3.15 3.45 -38.06
CA LEU A 385 -3.28 2.09 -38.59
C LEU A 385 -4.54 1.87 -39.44
N ARG A 386 -5.50 2.80 -39.39
CA ARG A 386 -6.77 2.76 -40.16
C ARG A 386 -6.75 3.63 -41.41
N SER A 387 -5.85 4.61 -41.48
CA SER A 387 -5.53 5.43 -42.66
C SER A 387 -4.52 4.73 -43.56
#